data_AF-A0A7C4CIM7-F1
#
_entry.id   AF-A0A7C4CIM7-F1
#
_cell.length_a   1.000
_cell.length_b   1.000
_cell.length_c   1.000
_cell.angle_alpha   90.00
_cell.angle_beta   90.00
_cell.angle_gamma   90.00
#
_symmetry.space_group_name_H-M   'P 1'
#
loop_
_entity.id
_entity.type
_entity.pdbx_description
1 polymer ?
#
loop_
_entity_poly.entity_id
_entity_poly.type
_entity_poly.pdbx_seq_one_letter_code
_entity_poly.pdbx_strand_id
1 'polypeptide(L)'
;ERPDGFSARAMDVSFILYAEHEMNASAFTAVVIASTLSDYYSAIVGAIGALRGPLHGYANVAAMRQFEEIGSPDNVEKWYKENILTGKKRVMGAGHRVYKTYDPRAKIFRDYAKQFADKMGGRVKEFYEIANKLEDLVMRELCEARNICTNCDFWSGIVYYAMKIPIDLYCTLFVASRTIGWSAHILEYVADNRIIRPRLYYDGEVDREYIPIENR
;
A
#
# COMPACT_ATOMS: atom_id res chain seq x y z
N GLU A 1 -23.37 -7.19 14.19
CA GLU A 1 -23.45 -8.67 14.31
C GLU A 1 -22.04 -9.24 14.48
N ARG A 2 -21.92 -10.47 15.00
CA ARG A 2 -20.62 -11.16 15.12
C ARG A 2 -20.19 -11.66 13.74
N PRO A 3 -18.93 -11.42 13.29
CA PRO A 3 -18.46 -11.95 12.02
C PRO A 3 -18.41 -13.48 12.05
N ASP A 4 -18.58 -14.13 10.90
CA ASP A 4 -18.35 -15.56 10.78
C ASP A 4 -16.86 -15.89 11.03
N GLY A 5 -16.57 -17.14 11.40
CA GLY A 5 -15.22 -17.55 11.77
C GLY A 5 -14.20 -17.39 10.64
N PHE A 6 -14.62 -17.51 9.38
CA PHE A 6 -13.74 -17.37 8.24
C PHE A 6 -13.37 -15.90 8.00
N SER A 7 -14.35 -14.99 8.02
CA SER A 7 -14.09 -13.55 7.92
C SER A 7 -13.26 -13.02 9.09
N ALA A 8 -13.53 -13.48 10.32
CA ALA A 8 -12.73 -13.12 11.48
C ALA A 8 -11.26 -13.55 11.32
N ARG A 9 -11.03 -14.78 10.82
CA ARG A 9 -9.67 -15.28 10.56
C ARG A 9 -8.98 -14.55 9.40
N ALA A 10 -9.72 -14.21 8.34
CA ALA A 10 -9.16 -13.44 7.23
C ALA A 10 -8.70 -12.05 7.68
N MET A 11 -9.48 -11.37 8.54
CA MET A 11 -9.09 -10.09 9.13
C MET A 11 -7.85 -10.22 10.03
N ASP A 12 -7.82 -11.23 10.90
CA ASP A 12 -6.68 -11.52 11.77
C ASP A 12 -5.39 -11.75 10.96
N VAL A 13 -5.45 -12.57 9.90
CA VAL A 13 -4.31 -12.77 8.99
C VAL A 13 -3.93 -11.46 8.29
N SER A 14 -4.89 -10.65 7.87
CA SER A 14 -4.58 -9.35 7.26
C SER A 14 -3.75 -8.47 8.20
N PHE A 15 -4.13 -8.41 9.48
CA PHE A 15 -3.38 -7.66 10.48
C PHE A 15 -1.98 -8.21 10.72
N ILE A 16 -1.77 -9.52 10.61
CA ILE A 16 -0.44 -10.12 10.67
C ILE A 16 0.40 -9.72 9.45
N LEU A 17 -0.17 -9.79 8.23
CA LEU A 17 0.56 -9.52 6.99
C LEU A 17 0.99 -8.05 6.83
N TYR A 18 0.25 -7.12 7.43
CA TYR A 18 0.53 -5.69 7.36
C TYR A 18 1.26 -5.11 8.59
N ALA A 19 1.53 -5.94 9.61
CA ALA A 19 2.03 -5.51 10.90
C ALA A 19 3.34 -4.70 10.81
N GLU A 20 4.28 -5.15 9.99
CA GLU A 20 5.57 -4.53 9.76
C GLU A 20 6.04 -4.85 8.33
N HIS A 21 6.67 -3.88 7.66
CA HIS A 21 7.36 -4.07 6.39
C HIS A 21 8.22 -2.84 6.08
N GLU A 22 9.54 -2.98 6.24
CA GLU A 22 10.58 -1.98 5.92
C GLU A 22 10.53 -0.67 6.73
N MET A 23 11.62 0.10 6.65
CA MET A 23 11.68 1.50 7.08
C MET A 23 11.09 2.42 6.00
N ASN A 24 9.79 2.27 5.75
CA ASN A 24 9.07 3.11 4.78
C ASN A 24 8.81 4.53 5.32
N ALA A 25 8.22 5.40 4.49
CA ALA A 25 8.01 6.81 4.83
C ALA A 25 7.26 7.05 6.15
N SER A 26 6.22 6.26 6.45
CA SER A 26 5.47 6.42 7.71
C SER A 26 6.22 5.89 8.91
N ALA A 27 6.89 4.74 8.79
CA ALA A 27 7.75 4.23 9.87
C ALA A 27 8.91 5.20 10.17
N PHE A 28 9.58 5.71 9.14
CA PHE A 28 10.67 6.68 9.31
C PHE A 28 10.17 7.99 9.90
N THR A 29 8.99 8.48 9.49
CA THR A 29 8.38 9.68 10.09
C THR A 29 8.10 9.48 11.58
N ALA A 30 7.56 8.32 11.98
CA ALA A 30 7.34 7.96 13.37
C ALA A 30 8.65 8.03 14.18
N VAL A 31 9.72 7.43 13.64
CA VAL A 31 11.06 7.44 14.24
C VAL A 31 11.66 8.84 14.30
N VAL A 32 11.53 9.67 13.25
CA VAL A 32 12.01 11.07 13.25
C VAL A 32 11.36 11.87 14.36
N ILE A 33 10.03 11.78 14.52
CA ILE A 33 9.31 12.47 15.59
C ILE A 33 9.74 11.94 16.95
N ALA A 34 9.77 10.61 17.13
CA ALA A 34 10.21 9.99 18.38
C ALA A 34 11.66 10.33 18.74
N SER A 35 12.55 10.54 17.77
CA SER A 35 13.96 10.88 18.00
C SER A 35 14.15 12.21 18.75
N THR A 36 13.12 13.07 18.70
CA THR A 36 13.05 14.34 19.45
C THR A 36 12.56 14.18 20.89
N LEU A 37 12.24 12.95 21.31
CA LEU A 37 11.54 12.63 22.56
C LEU A 37 10.12 13.20 22.65
N SER A 38 9.48 13.45 21.50
CA SER A 38 8.04 13.70 21.44
C SER A 38 7.24 12.48 21.90
N ASP A 39 6.00 12.68 22.31
CA ASP A 39 5.18 11.60 22.84
C ASP A 39 4.80 10.58 21.76
N TYR A 40 4.45 9.37 22.22
CA TYR A 40 4.06 8.27 21.36
C TYR A 40 2.90 8.64 20.40
N TYR A 41 1.88 9.37 20.88
CA TYR A 41 0.73 9.72 20.05
C TYR A 41 1.12 10.70 18.94
N SER A 42 1.97 11.68 19.24
CA SER A 42 2.52 12.58 18.22
C SER A 42 3.28 11.84 17.12
N ALA A 43 4.08 10.83 17.49
CA ALA A 43 4.79 9.99 16.53
C ALA A 43 3.83 9.18 15.64
N ILE A 44 2.79 8.56 16.21
CA ILE A 44 1.77 7.82 15.46
C ILE A 44 0.95 8.75 14.56
N VAL A 45 0.54 9.92 15.02
CA VAL A 45 -0.18 10.92 14.21
C VAL A 45 0.66 11.35 13.01
N GLY A 46 1.96 11.60 13.19
CA GLY A 46 2.86 11.90 12.08
C GLY A 46 3.00 10.74 11.10
N ALA A 47 3.09 9.50 11.58
CA ALA A 47 3.14 8.31 10.74
C ALA A 47 1.87 8.16 9.88
N ILE A 48 0.68 8.40 10.46
CA ILE A 48 -0.59 8.42 9.74
C ILE A 48 -0.59 9.55 8.69
N GLY A 49 -0.09 10.73 9.04
CA GLY A 49 0.04 11.86 8.12
C GLY A 49 0.89 11.52 6.89
N ALA A 50 2.02 10.84 7.09
CA ALA A 50 2.87 10.36 6.00
C ALA A 50 2.19 9.24 5.17
N LEU A 51 1.51 8.28 5.82
CA LEU A 51 0.80 7.20 5.14
C LEU A 51 -0.36 7.69 4.27
N ARG A 52 -1.04 8.77 4.69
CA ARG A 52 -2.15 9.36 3.91
C ARG A 52 -1.72 9.88 2.54
N GLY A 53 -0.42 10.11 2.31
CA GLY A 53 0.09 10.50 1.00
C GLY A 53 -0.22 9.44 -0.07
N PRO A 54 -0.68 9.83 -1.28
CA PRO A 54 -1.06 8.89 -2.35
C PRO A 54 0.13 8.11 -2.94
N LEU A 55 1.36 8.52 -2.64
CA LEU A 55 2.59 7.80 -3.02
C LEU A 55 2.99 6.74 -1.99
N HIS A 56 2.26 6.62 -0.88
CA HIS A 56 2.52 5.64 0.17
C HIS A 56 1.28 4.76 0.43
N GLY A 57 0.15 5.38 0.82
CA GLY A 57 -1.10 4.66 1.08
C GLY A 57 -1.94 4.39 -0.16
N TYR A 58 -3.12 3.79 0.05
CA TYR A 58 -4.19 3.61 -0.96
C TYR A 58 -3.89 2.68 -2.15
N ALA A 59 -2.80 1.91 -2.13
CA ALA A 59 -2.47 0.98 -3.21
C ALA A 59 -3.58 -0.07 -3.44
N ASN A 60 -4.15 -0.64 -2.38
CA ASN A 60 -5.25 -1.61 -2.49
C ASN A 60 -6.58 -0.99 -2.94
N VAL A 61 -6.84 0.27 -2.59
CA VAL A 61 -7.96 1.06 -3.11
C VAL A 61 -7.79 1.30 -4.62
N ALA A 62 -6.58 1.63 -5.05
CA ALA A 62 -6.27 1.81 -6.47
C ALA A 62 -6.40 0.49 -7.25
N ALA A 63 -6.01 -0.64 -6.67
CA ALA A 63 -6.21 -1.97 -7.26
C ALA A 63 -7.71 -2.30 -7.44
N MET A 64 -8.54 -2.04 -6.42
CA MET A 64 -10.00 -2.24 -6.55
C MET A 64 -10.62 -1.37 -7.64
N ARG A 65 -10.27 -0.08 -7.70
CA ARG A 65 -10.74 0.82 -8.76
C ARG A 65 -10.31 0.38 -10.15
N GLN A 66 -9.11 -0.19 -10.28
CA GLN A 66 -8.64 -0.79 -11.52
C GLN A 66 -9.53 -1.98 -11.93
N PHE A 67 -9.91 -2.85 -10.99
CA PHE A 67 -10.79 -3.98 -11.30
C PHE A 67 -12.21 -3.52 -11.66
N GLU A 68 -12.71 -2.47 -11.01
CA GLU A 68 -13.96 -1.81 -11.38
C GLU A 68 -13.92 -1.21 -12.79
N GLU A 69 -12.81 -0.52 -13.14
CA GLU A 69 -12.59 0.05 -14.47
C GLU A 69 -12.57 -1.04 -15.56
N ILE A 70 -11.95 -2.19 -15.29
CA ILE A 70 -11.93 -3.34 -16.22
C ILE A 70 -13.35 -3.91 -16.40
N GLY A 71 -14.13 -3.96 -15.32
CA GLY A 71 -15.56 -4.28 -15.33
C GLY A 71 -15.88 -5.78 -15.42
N SER A 72 -15.26 -6.51 -16.35
CA SER A 72 -15.47 -7.94 -16.62
C SER A 72 -14.16 -8.68 -16.93
N PRO A 73 -14.02 -9.97 -16.57
CA PRO A 73 -12.86 -10.80 -16.92
C PRO A 73 -12.55 -10.84 -18.43
N ASP A 74 -13.53 -10.62 -19.30
CA ASP A 74 -13.34 -10.66 -20.76
C ASP A 74 -12.66 -9.38 -21.29
N ASN A 75 -12.71 -8.29 -20.53
CA ASN A 75 -12.08 -7.02 -20.90
C ASN A 75 -10.60 -6.96 -20.51
N VAL A 76 -10.10 -7.90 -19.70
CA VAL A 76 -8.76 -7.83 -19.08
C VAL A 76 -7.65 -7.70 -20.13
N GLU A 77 -7.65 -8.56 -21.16
CA GLU A 77 -6.62 -8.50 -22.20
C GLU A 77 -6.63 -7.20 -22.98
N LYS A 78 -7.83 -6.73 -23.35
CA LYS A 78 -8.01 -5.48 -24.08
C LYS A 78 -7.50 -4.30 -23.24
N TRP A 79 -7.96 -4.23 -21.99
CA TRP A 79 -7.55 -3.18 -21.05
C TRP A 79 -6.03 -3.18 -20.84
N TYR A 80 -5.42 -4.34 -20.69
CA TYR A 80 -3.98 -4.48 -20.51
C TYR A 80 -3.20 -3.98 -21.72
N LYS A 81 -3.60 -4.38 -22.94
CA LYS A 81 -2.98 -3.92 -24.19
C LYS A 81 -3.11 -2.41 -24.34
N GLU A 82 -4.30 -1.86 -24.09
CA GLU A 82 -4.59 -0.45 -24.31
C GLU A 82 -3.93 0.50 -23.29
N ASN A 83 -3.72 0.04 -22.05
CA ASN A 83 -3.24 0.87 -20.95
C ASN A 83 -1.80 0.57 -20.53
N ILE A 84 -1.41 -0.70 -20.45
CA ILE A 84 -0.13 -1.11 -19.86
C ILE A 84 0.93 -1.22 -20.95
N LEU A 85 0.64 -1.91 -22.06
CA LEU A 85 1.62 -2.06 -23.15
C LEU A 85 1.90 -0.73 -23.87
N THR A 86 0.93 0.19 -23.91
CA THR A 86 1.11 1.55 -24.43
C THR A 86 1.78 2.51 -23.45
N GLY A 87 2.00 2.09 -22.19
CA GLY A 87 2.58 2.91 -21.14
C GLY A 87 1.66 4.02 -20.60
N LYS A 88 0.37 4.01 -20.92
CA LYS A 88 -0.60 5.01 -20.40
C LYS A 88 -0.83 4.89 -18.89
N LYS A 89 -0.80 3.68 -18.35
CA LYS A 89 -1.01 3.38 -16.93
C LYS A 89 0.00 2.38 -16.41
N ARG A 90 0.07 2.28 -15.08
CA ARG A 90 0.75 1.18 -14.36
C ARG A 90 -0.30 0.24 -13.79
N VAL A 91 0.07 -1.02 -13.61
CA VAL A 91 -0.78 -1.98 -12.89
C VAL A 91 -0.69 -1.69 -11.39
N MET A 92 -1.82 -1.32 -10.80
CA MET A 92 -1.93 -1.07 -9.36
C MET A 92 -1.81 -2.40 -8.61
N GLY A 93 -0.97 -2.43 -7.57
CA GLY A 93 -0.60 -3.67 -6.88
C GLY A 93 0.49 -4.49 -7.57
N ALA A 94 1.20 -3.93 -8.56
CA ALA A 94 2.37 -4.58 -9.17
C ALA A 94 3.65 -3.77 -8.97
N GLY A 95 4.76 -4.49 -8.75
CA GLY A 95 6.06 -3.92 -8.44
C GLY A 95 6.25 -3.69 -6.95
N HIS A 96 7.50 -3.82 -6.51
CA HIS A 96 7.89 -3.63 -5.12
C HIS A 96 9.34 -3.11 -5.04
N ARG A 97 9.62 -2.25 -4.06
CA ARG A 97 10.97 -1.69 -3.84
C ARG A 97 11.97 -2.81 -3.58
N VAL A 98 11.67 -3.68 -2.61
CA VAL A 98 12.44 -4.88 -2.25
C VAL A 98 12.12 -6.09 -3.10
N TYR A 99 10.89 -6.60 -3.10
CA TYR A 99 10.59 -7.83 -3.82
C TYR A 99 10.81 -7.68 -5.34
N LYS A 100 11.66 -8.55 -5.89
CA LYS A 100 11.88 -8.76 -7.34
C LYS A 100 11.22 -10.05 -7.83
N THR A 101 10.51 -10.71 -6.93
CA THR A 101 9.74 -11.92 -7.12
C THR A 101 8.32 -11.67 -6.60
N TYR A 102 7.47 -12.68 -6.71
CA TYR A 102 6.14 -12.66 -6.12
C TYR A 102 6.19 -12.34 -4.61
N ASP A 103 5.37 -11.40 -4.15
CA ASP A 103 5.29 -11.05 -2.72
C ASP A 103 4.65 -12.23 -1.94
N PRO A 104 5.33 -12.77 -0.92
CA PRO A 104 4.79 -13.90 -0.15
C PRO A 104 3.44 -13.59 0.50
N ARG A 105 3.17 -12.34 0.85
CA ARG A 105 1.89 -11.91 1.43
C ARG A 105 0.78 -11.86 0.38
N ALA A 106 1.11 -11.53 -0.88
CA ALA A 106 0.16 -11.56 -1.99
C ALA A 106 -0.41 -12.96 -2.17
N LYS A 107 0.43 -13.99 -2.01
CA LYS A 107 0.01 -15.40 -2.14
C LYS A 107 -1.08 -15.73 -1.13
N ILE A 108 -0.87 -15.32 0.12
CA ILE A 108 -1.81 -15.57 1.22
C ILE A 108 -3.12 -14.81 0.97
N PHE A 109 -3.06 -13.52 0.59
CA PHE A 109 -4.26 -12.75 0.27
C PHE A 109 -5.04 -13.33 -0.92
N ARG A 110 -4.34 -13.77 -1.97
CA ARG A 110 -4.96 -14.44 -3.13
C ARG A 110 -5.71 -15.69 -2.71
N ASP A 111 -5.12 -16.52 -1.84
CA ASP A 111 -5.75 -17.75 -1.39
C ASP A 111 -7.03 -17.47 -0.55
N TYR A 112 -7.06 -16.38 0.23
CA TYR A 112 -8.30 -15.91 0.88
C TYR A 112 -9.31 -15.35 -0.12
N ALA A 113 -8.86 -14.51 -1.07
CA ALA A 113 -9.71 -13.94 -2.10
C ALA A 113 -10.40 -15.04 -2.93
N LYS A 114 -9.66 -16.10 -3.28
CA LYS A 114 -10.20 -17.28 -3.95
C LYS A 114 -11.30 -17.95 -3.12
N GLN A 115 -11.02 -18.22 -1.84
CA GLN A 115 -12.00 -18.88 -0.97
C GLN A 115 -13.26 -18.03 -0.76
N PHE A 116 -13.14 -16.70 -0.69
CA PHE A 116 -14.30 -15.81 -0.67
C PHE A 116 -15.07 -15.86 -1.99
N ALA A 117 -14.39 -15.82 -3.14
CA ALA A 117 -15.01 -15.94 -4.45
C ALA A 117 -15.78 -17.25 -4.61
N ASP A 118 -15.19 -18.37 -4.20
CA ASP A 118 -15.82 -19.70 -4.27
C ASP A 118 -17.07 -19.79 -3.37
N LYS A 119 -17.05 -19.15 -2.19
CA LYS A 119 -18.18 -19.17 -1.23
C LYS A 119 -19.30 -18.19 -1.57
N MET A 120 -18.97 -16.98 -2.03
CA MET A 120 -19.92 -15.88 -2.16
C MET A 120 -20.46 -15.72 -3.59
N GLY A 121 -19.68 -16.08 -4.61
CA GLY A 121 -20.03 -15.83 -6.00
C GLY A 121 -20.19 -14.34 -6.32
N GLY A 122 -21.04 -14.03 -7.31
CA GLY A 122 -21.40 -12.68 -7.70
C GLY A 122 -20.21 -11.76 -7.95
N ARG A 123 -20.31 -10.51 -7.49
CA ARG A 123 -19.29 -9.48 -7.74
C ARG A 123 -17.92 -9.80 -7.14
N VAL A 124 -17.88 -10.54 -6.02
CA VAL A 124 -16.62 -10.99 -5.40
C VAL A 124 -15.89 -11.96 -6.35
N LYS A 125 -16.63 -12.90 -6.95
CA LYS A 125 -16.08 -13.84 -7.94
C LYS A 125 -15.63 -13.13 -9.21
N GLU A 126 -16.40 -12.17 -9.70
CA GLU A 126 -16.00 -11.35 -10.85
C GLU A 126 -14.68 -10.60 -10.60
N PHE A 127 -14.54 -9.93 -9.44
CA PHE A 127 -13.30 -9.26 -9.08
C PHE A 127 -12.12 -10.23 -8.98
N TYR A 128 -12.33 -11.40 -8.38
CA TYR A 128 -11.30 -12.43 -8.32
C TYR A 128 -10.87 -12.89 -9.72
N GLU A 129 -11.80 -13.14 -10.63
CA GLU A 129 -11.50 -13.59 -12.00
C GLU A 129 -10.80 -12.50 -12.82
N ILE A 130 -11.20 -11.24 -12.67
CA ILE A 130 -10.51 -10.08 -13.26
C ILE A 130 -9.07 -10.03 -12.75
N ALA A 131 -8.89 -10.07 -11.43
CA ALA A 131 -7.57 -9.99 -10.80
C ALA A 131 -6.68 -11.17 -11.19
N ASN A 132 -7.22 -12.40 -11.23
CA ASN A 132 -6.48 -13.59 -11.61
C ASN A 132 -5.97 -13.51 -13.06
N LYS A 133 -6.86 -13.18 -14.02
CA LYS A 133 -6.45 -13.02 -15.42
C LYS A 133 -5.43 -11.88 -15.58
N LEU A 134 -5.60 -10.79 -14.84
CA LEU A 134 -4.65 -9.67 -14.90
C LEU A 134 -3.30 -10.02 -14.28
N GLU A 135 -3.30 -10.74 -13.15
CA GLU A 135 -2.08 -11.24 -12.53
C GLU A 135 -1.32 -12.16 -13.49
N ASP A 136 -1.99 -13.08 -14.19
CA ASP A 136 -1.34 -13.96 -15.17
C ASP A 136 -0.60 -13.16 -16.26
N LEU A 137 -1.21 -12.08 -16.76
CA LEU A 137 -0.56 -11.16 -17.72
C LEU A 137 0.62 -10.42 -17.09
N VAL A 138 0.47 -9.91 -15.86
CA VAL A 138 1.56 -9.23 -15.14
C VAL A 138 2.74 -10.17 -14.92
N MET A 139 2.47 -11.39 -14.48
CA MET A 139 3.51 -12.37 -14.18
C MET A 139 4.27 -12.75 -15.45
N ARG A 140 3.57 -13.04 -16.54
CA ARG A 140 4.21 -13.40 -17.81
C ARG A 140 4.94 -12.24 -18.48
N GLU A 141 4.31 -11.07 -18.55
CA GLU A 141 4.82 -9.96 -19.39
C GLU A 141 5.71 -8.98 -18.63
N LEU A 142 5.52 -8.80 -17.31
CA LEU A 142 6.23 -7.80 -16.50
C LEU A 142 7.15 -8.40 -15.46
N CYS A 143 6.74 -9.46 -14.77
CA CYS A 143 7.56 -10.12 -13.76
C CYS A 143 8.75 -10.82 -14.41
N GLU A 144 8.52 -11.66 -15.44
CA GLU A 144 9.60 -12.34 -16.16
C GLU A 144 10.58 -11.37 -16.84
N ALA A 145 10.07 -10.32 -17.48
CA ALA A 145 10.90 -9.40 -18.25
C ALA A 145 11.58 -8.30 -17.41
N ARG A 146 10.95 -7.86 -16.32
CA ARG A 146 11.34 -6.64 -15.58
C ARG A 146 11.33 -6.80 -14.07
N ASN A 147 11.07 -7.99 -13.53
CA ASN A 147 10.92 -8.24 -12.10
C ASN A 147 9.82 -7.39 -11.44
N ILE A 148 8.77 -7.05 -12.19
CA ILE A 148 7.58 -6.34 -11.69
C ILE A 148 6.48 -7.37 -11.47
N CYS A 149 6.47 -7.95 -10.28
CA CYS A 149 5.52 -8.98 -9.87
C CYS A 149 4.42 -8.36 -8.98
N THR A 150 3.28 -9.03 -8.82
CA THR A 150 2.20 -8.54 -7.95
C THR A 150 2.61 -8.53 -6.47
N ASN A 151 2.07 -7.58 -5.72
CA ASN A 151 2.29 -7.38 -4.30
C ASN A 151 0.99 -7.58 -3.50
N CYS A 152 1.08 -7.53 -2.18
CA CYS A 152 -0.06 -7.82 -1.29
C CYS A 152 -1.30 -6.95 -1.55
N ASP A 153 -1.11 -5.70 -1.99
CA ASP A 153 -2.20 -4.75 -2.23
C ASP A 153 -3.02 -5.09 -3.48
N PHE A 154 -2.49 -5.92 -4.39
CA PHE A 154 -3.23 -6.42 -5.55
C PHE A 154 -4.45 -7.26 -5.13
N TRP A 155 -4.32 -8.04 -4.04
CA TRP A 155 -5.34 -9.00 -3.61
C TRP A 155 -6.10 -8.57 -2.35
N SER A 156 -5.49 -7.78 -1.46
CA SER A 156 -6.08 -7.45 -0.16
C SER A 156 -7.41 -6.70 -0.26
N GLY A 157 -7.56 -5.84 -1.28
CA GLY A 157 -8.81 -5.11 -1.52
C GLY A 157 -10.01 -6.03 -1.77
N ILE A 158 -9.82 -7.14 -2.49
CA ILE A 158 -10.89 -8.11 -2.78
C ILE A 158 -11.34 -8.79 -1.49
N VAL A 159 -10.39 -9.12 -0.62
CA VAL A 159 -10.67 -9.71 0.70
C VAL A 159 -11.51 -8.76 1.57
N TYR A 160 -11.16 -7.48 1.59
CA TYR A 160 -11.95 -6.47 2.32
C TYR A 160 -13.32 -6.22 1.71
N TYR A 161 -13.42 -6.22 0.38
CA TYR A 161 -14.69 -6.12 -0.34
C TYR A 161 -15.62 -7.29 0.01
N ALA A 162 -15.09 -8.52 0.03
CA ALA A 162 -15.84 -9.71 0.41
C ALA A 162 -16.40 -9.64 1.85
N MET A 163 -15.64 -9.03 2.77
CA MET A 163 -16.08 -8.75 4.14
C MET A 163 -17.03 -7.53 4.26
N LYS A 164 -17.45 -6.93 3.13
CA LYS A 164 -18.33 -5.75 3.05
C LYS A 164 -17.77 -4.52 3.75
N ILE A 165 -16.45 -4.40 3.78
CA ILE A 165 -15.78 -3.25 4.38
C ILE A 165 -15.81 -2.10 3.37
N PRO A 166 -16.28 -0.90 3.76
CA PRO A 166 -16.20 0.30 2.93
C PRO A 166 -14.77 0.58 2.44
N ILE A 167 -14.63 0.91 1.15
CA ILE A 167 -13.32 1.08 0.49
C ILE A 167 -12.48 2.24 1.08
N ASP A 168 -13.15 3.26 1.63
CA ASP A 168 -12.55 4.39 2.33
C ASP A 168 -11.87 3.97 3.65
N LEU A 169 -12.24 2.83 4.23
CA LEU A 169 -11.64 2.29 5.46
C LEU A 169 -10.41 1.40 5.22
N TYR A 170 -10.04 1.09 3.98
CA TYR A 170 -8.94 0.16 3.70
C TYR A 170 -7.60 0.68 4.23
N CYS A 171 -7.35 1.98 4.07
CA CYS A 171 -6.15 2.63 4.62
C CYS A 171 -6.20 2.62 6.16
N THR A 172 -7.37 2.81 6.76
CA THR A 172 -7.57 2.75 8.22
C THR A 172 -7.27 1.35 8.79
N LEU A 173 -7.65 0.28 8.08
CA LEU A 173 -7.29 -1.08 8.48
C LEU A 173 -5.78 -1.33 8.41
N PHE A 174 -5.12 -0.80 7.37
CA PHE A 174 -3.67 -0.82 7.30
C PHE A 174 -3.05 -0.09 8.49
N VAL A 175 -3.56 1.09 8.87
CA VAL A 175 -3.11 1.83 10.07
C VAL A 175 -3.26 0.97 11.33
N ALA A 176 -4.41 0.33 11.52
CA ALA A 176 -4.68 -0.50 12.69
C ALA A 176 -3.65 -1.63 12.84
N SER A 177 -3.31 -2.29 11.73
CA SER A 177 -2.26 -3.30 11.69
C SER A 177 -0.86 -2.69 11.88
N ARG A 178 -0.50 -1.69 11.09
CA ARG A 178 0.86 -1.13 11.01
C ARG A 178 1.27 -0.37 12.27
N THR A 179 0.31 0.07 13.09
CA THR A 179 0.58 0.72 14.37
C THR A 179 1.48 -0.14 15.27
N ILE A 180 1.37 -1.47 15.22
CA ILE A 180 2.26 -2.34 16.00
C ILE A 180 3.72 -2.24 15.53
N GLY A 181 3.96 -2.20 14.21
CA GLY A 181 5.29 -2.03 13.64
C GLY A 181 5.86 -0.64 13.92
N TRP A 182 5.06 0.42 13.80
CA TRP A 182 5.49 1.77 14.19
C TRP A 182 5.86 1.84 15.67
N SER A 183 5.07 1.22 16.54
CA SER A 183 5.36 1.15 17.98
C SER A 183 6.68 0.44 18.25
N ALA A 184 6.91 -0.69 17.58
CA ALA A 184 8.17 -1.44 17.71
C ALA A 184 9.37 -0.59 17.28
N HIS A 185 9.32 0.05 16.10
CA HIS A 185 10.38 0.93 15.62
C HIS A 185 10.64 2.11 16.57
N ILE A 186 9.59 2.73 17.11
CA ILE A 186 9.72 3.83 18.09
C ILE A 186 10.44 3.34 19.35
N LEU A 187 9.98 2.24 19.95
CA LEU A 187 10.54 1.70 21.20
C LEU A 187 12.00 1.25 21.01
N GLU A 188 12.30 0.58 19.89
CA GLU A 188 13.65 0.16 19.54
C GLU A 188 14.57 1.36 19.37
N TYR A 189 14.14 2.39 18.63
CA TYR A 189 14.97 3.56 18.37
C TYR A 189 15.24 4.40 19.61
N VAL A 190 14.23 4.58 20.47
CA VAL A 190 14.36 5.41 21.68
C VAL A 190 15.24 4.74 22.75
N ALA A 191 15.42 3.41 22.71
CA ALA A 191 16.28 2.68 23.64
C ALA A 191 17.77 3.10 23.55
N ASP A 192 18.24 3.49 22.36
CA ASP A 192 19.56 4.10 22.13
C ASP A 192 19.39 5.40 21.30
N ASN A 193 18.61 6.33 21.86
CA ASN A 193 18.11 7.47 21.12
C ASN A 193 19.21 8.41 20.58
N ARG A 194 19.08 8.80 19.31
CA ARG A 194 19.79 9.95 18.73
C ARG A 194 18.84 10.80 17.91
N ILE A 195 18.82 12.11 18.15
CA ILE A 195 17.98 13.00 17.36
C ILE A 195 18.35 13.00 15.87
N ILE A 196 17.35 12.81 15.00
CA ILE A 196 17.54 12.82 13.54
C ILE A 196 17.52 14.26 13.04
N ARG A 197 18.68 14.74 12.55
CA ARG A 197 18.87 16.11 12.04
C ARG A 197 19.72 16.11 10.75
N PRO A 198 19.13 15.78 9.59
CA PRO A 198 19.84 15.83 8.32
C PRO A 198 20.26 17.25 7.94
N ARG A 199 21.25 17.38 7.06
CA ARG A 199 21.69 18.66 6.48
C ARG A 199 21.10 18.85 5.08
N LEU A 200 21.01 20.09 4.66
CA LEU A 200 20.71 20.48 3.28
C LEU A 200 21.99 20.97 2.60
N TYR A 201 22.06 20.82 1.28
CA TYR A 201 23.05 21.48 0.43
C TYR A 201 22.39 22.73 -0.14
N TYR A 202 22.95 23.91 0.14
CA TYR A 202 22.43 25.17 -0.36
C TYR A 202 23.04 25.47 -1.74
N ASP A 203 22.18 25.60 -2.75
CA ASP A 203 22.55 25.86 -4.15
C ASP A 203 21.91 27.16 -4.69
N GLY A 204 21.55 28.07 -3.79
CA GLY A 204 20.97 29.36 -4.13
C GLY A 204 22.03 30.45 -4.33
N GLU A 205 21.62 31.55 -4.96
CA GLU A 205 22.44 32.77 -5.00
C GLU A 205 22.63 33.34 -3.60
N VAL A 206 23.87 33.59 -3.22
CA VAL A 206 24.25 34.30 -2.00
C VAL A 206 24.38 35.80 -2.26
N ASP A 207 24.35 36.60 -1.19
CA ASP A 207 24.64 38.03 -1.23
C ASP A 207 23.73 38.87 -2.16
N ARG A 208 22.47 38.46 -2.33
CA ARG A 208 21.48 39.27 -3.07
C ARG A 208 21.19 40.56 -2.31
N GLU A 209 21.30 41.69 -2.99
CA GLU A 209 20.87 42.97 -2.43
C GLU A 209 19.36 42.99 -2.23
N TYR A 210 18.93 43.46 -1.05
CA TYR A 210 17.51 43.65 -0.78
C TYR A 210 16.98 44.84 -1.58
N ILE A 211 16.01 44.57 -2.45
CA ILE A 211 15.29 45.60 -3.19
C ILE A 211 14.02 45.99 -2.41
N PRO A 212 13.86 47.27 -1.98
CA PRO A 212 12.61 47.77 -1.40
C PRO A 212 11.41 47.45 -2.27
N ILE A 213 10.24 47.20 -1.68
CA ILE A 213 9.07 46.70 -2.44
C ILE A 213 8.62 47.67 -3.54
N GLU A 214 8.87 48.96 -3.35
CA GLU A 214 8.60 50.05 -4.28
C GLU A 214 9.50 50.01 -5.54
N ASN A 215 10.59 49.24 -5.49
CA ASN A 215 11.63 49.16 -6.51
C ASN A 215 11.77 47.75 -7.14
N ARG A 216 10.82 46.83 -6.88
CA ARG A 216 10.82 45.44 -7.40
C ARG A 216 10.14 45.29 -8.75
#